data_AF-A0A7C7IWT0-F1
#
_entry.id   AF-A0A7C7IWT0-F1
#
_cell.length_a   1.000
_cell.length_b   1.000
_cell.length_c   1.000
_cell.angle_alpha   90.00
_cell.angle_beta   90.00
_cell.angle_gamma   90.00
#
_symmetry.space_group_name_H-M   'P 1'
#
loop_
_entity.id
_entity.type
_entity.pdbx_description
1 polymer ?
#
loop_
_entity_poly.entity_id
_entity_poly.type
_entity_poly.pdbx_seq_one_letter_code
_entity_poly.pdbx_strand_id
1 'polypeptide(L)'
;MKHIFYIIIFACFLSCKAQKTESKVENIDTSEFEHPELISDFISAEWEKVFKAKDSLLNIGETVIPDLLKLMDNPKAFEKLQNTADLIYPGATEFWGHGWVIDYDIDWIAIRAGWAMENLTSQHFGFSENVITEKELMELHKNNYAKYIETGKHDVNFERQKFKELDVIIAKAKNWWKNNQDNWTPLSGLKDAIFSDDIYRQLDAIQQMRFTRFKIKGYNQEWFDKEIRERIVELNKTDVEELKLQTGYLLRN
;
A
#
# COMPACT_ATOMS: atom_id res chain seq x y z
N MET A 1 -50.99 -8.11 -55.33
CA MET A 1 -51.01 -7.23 -54.13
C MET A 1 -50.99 -8.14 -52.91
N LYS A 2 -49.87 -8.14 -52.17
CA LYS A 2 -49.67 -7.43 -50.88
C LYS A 2 -50.32 -8.19 -49.71
N HIS A 3 -49.69 -8.55 -48.60
CA HIS A 3 -48.31 -8.65 -48.14
C HIS A 3 -48.33 -9.65 -46.97
N ILE A 4 -47.36 -10.56 -46.91
CA ILE A 4 -47.14 -11.48 -45.78
C ILE A 4 -46.35 -10.70 -44.72
N PHE A 5 -46.91 -10.57 -43.52
CA PHE A 5 -46.21 -10.00 -42.36
C PHE A 5 -45.43 -11.12 -41.65
N TYR A 6 -44.12 -11.17 -41.87
CA TYR A 6 -43.20 -11.87 -40.98
C TYR A 6 -42.81 -10.92 -39.85
N ILE A 7 -43.26 -11.22 -38.63
CA ILE A 7 -42.72 -10.58 -37.42
C ILE A 7 -41.44 -11.33 -37.06
N ILE A 8 -40.30 -10.72 -37.40
CA ILE A 8 -38.99 -11.15 -36.92
C ILE A 8 -38.85 -10.63 -35.49
N ILE A 9 -39.01 -11.51 -34.51
CA ILE A 9 -38.64 -11.21 -33.12
C ILE A 9 -37.11 -11.27 -33.06
N PHE A 10 -36.49 -10.09 -33.14
CA PHE A 10 -35.07 -9.94 -32.88
C PHE A 10 -34.87 -10.02 -31.36
N ALA A 11 -34.55 -11.21 -30.85
CA ALA A 11 -34.03 -11.36 -29.51
C ALA A 11 -32.65 -10.70 -29.47
N CYS A 12 -32.60 -9.42 -29.08
CA CYS A 12 -31.37 -8.76 -28.68
C CYS A 12 -30.84 -9.49 -27.45
N PHE A 13 -30.03 -10.52 -27.67
CA PHE A 13 -29.02 -10.94 -26.71
C PHE A 13 -28.05 -9.77 -26.58
N LEU A 14 -28.41 -8.80 -25.73
CA LEU A 14 -27.44 -7.95 -25.08
C LEU A 14 -26.56 -8.90 -24.28
N SER A 15 -25.49 -9.34 -24.92
CA SER A 15 -24.33 -9.92 -24.27
C SER A 15 -23.87 -8.86 -23.27
N CYS A 16 -24.37 -8.96 -22.03
CA CYS A 16 -23.66 -8.47 -20.87
C CYS A 16 -22.28 -9.13 -20.94
N LYS A 17 -21.32 -8.43 -21.54
CA LYS A 17 -19.92 -8.58 -21.18
C LYS A 17 -19.81 -8.02 -19.76
N ALA A 18 -20.38 -8.75 -18.81
CA ALA A 18 -19.82 -8.77 -17.48
C ALA A 18 -18.39 -9.22 -17.73
N GLN A 19 -17.45 -8.30 -17.53
CA GLN A 19 -16.05 -8.58 -17.51
C GLN A 19 -15.84 -9.53 -16.31
N LYS A 20 -16.07 -10.82 -16.54
CA LYS A 20 -15.44 -11.90 -15.80
C LYS A 20 -13.96 -11.74 -16.10
N THR A 21 -13.31 -10.83 -15.40
CA THR A 21 -11.88 -10.91 -15.18
C THR A 21 -11.72 -12.17 -14.35
N GLU A 22 -11.54 -13.31 -15.03
CA GLU A 22 -11.02 -14.52 -14.40
C GLU A 22 -9.62 -14.17 -13.91
N SER A 23 -9.52 -13.52 -12.75
CA SER A 23 -8.31 -13.52 -11.95
C SER A 23 -8.22 -14.91 -11.33
N LYS A 24 -7.64 -15.84 -12.07
CA LYS A 24 -6.96 -16.95 -11.41
C LYS A 24 -5.65 -16.36 -10.93
N VAL A 25 -5.51 -16.19 -9.61
CA VAL A 25 -4.19 -16.31 -9.00
C VAL A 25 -3.64 -17.62 -9.55
N GLU A 26 -2.60 -17.57 -10.38
CA GLU A 26 -1.72 -18.73 -10.52
C GLU A 26 -1.36 -19.08 -9.09
N ASN A 27 -1.85 -20.22 -8.58
CA ASN A 27 -1.67 -20.63 -7.19
C ASN A 27 -0.19 -20.41 -6.84
N ILE A 28 0.08 -19.36 -6.07
CA ILE A 28 1.43 -19.07 -5.61
C ILE A 28 1.76 -20.21 -4.65
N ASP A 29 2.69 -21.06 -5.03
CA ASP A 29 3.14 -22.15 -4.17
C ASP A 29 3.92 -21.54 -3.00
N THR A 30 3.28 -21.46 -1.85
CA THR A 30 3.87 -20.88 -0.65
C THR A 30 4.92 -21.77 -0.01
N SER A 31 5.04 -23.05 -0.40
CA SER A 31 5.98 -24.00 0.20
C SER A 31 7.45 -23.66 -0.05
N GLU A 32 7.72 -22.82 -1.05
CA GLU A 32 9.07 -22.39 -1.41
C GLU A 32 9.51 -21.08 -0.71
N PHE A 33 8.72 -20.56 0.23
CA PHE A 33 9.04 -19.38 1.02
C PHE A 33 9.63 -19.78 2.38
N GLU A 34 10.42 -18.91 2.99
CA GLU A 34 10.96 -19.15 4.34
C GLU A 34 9.83 -19.12 5.38
N HIS A 35 8.81 -18.28 5.15
CA HIS A 35 7.65 -18.11 6.04
C HIS A 35 6.31 -18.48 5.36
N PRO A 36 6.08 -19.75 5.00
CA PRO A 36 4.97 -20.16 4.14
C PRO A 36 3.58 -19.80 4.67
N GLU A 37 3.35 -19.96 5.98
CA GLU A 37 2.05 -19.65 6.61
C GLU A 37 1.75 -18.14 6.59
N LEU A 38 2.75 -17.32 6.95
CA LEU A 38 2.61 -15.86 6.93
C LEU A 38 2.43 -15.34 5.50
N ILE A 39 3.16 -15.88 4.53
CA ILE A 39 3.00 -15.52 3.13
C ILE A 39 1.61 -15.92 2.62
N SER A 40 1.11 -17.10 3.00
CA SER A 40 -0.25 -17.54 2.67
C SER A 40 -1.31 -16.58 3.19
N ASP A 41 -1.21 -16.12 4.45
CA ASP A 41 -2.15 -15.16 5.01
C ASP A 41 -1.96 -13.76 4.39
N PHE A 42 -0.73 -13.37 4.03
CA PHE A 42 -0.42 -12.08 3.42
C PHE A 42 -0.95 -11.93 1.98
N ILE A 43 -1.01 -13.02 1.21
CA ILE A 43 -1.58 -13.04 -0.15
C ILE A 43 -3.08 -13.36 -0.18
N SER A 44 -3.70 -13.60 0.98
CA SER A 44 -5.13 -13.88 1.12
C SER A 44 -6.01 -12.74 0.59
N ALA A 45 -7.28 -13.06 0.31
CA ALA A 45 -8.33 -12.06 0.06
C ALA A 45 -8.79 -11.37 1.36
N GLU A 46 -8.69 -12.05 2.50
CA GLU A 46 -9.22 -11.56 3.78
C GLU A 46 -8.35 -10.45 4.39
N TRP A 47 -8.87 -9.23 4.43
CA TRP A 47 -8.12 -8.06 4.90
C TRP A 47 -7.50 -8.23 6.28
N GLU A 48 -8.25 -8.78 7.24
CA GLU A 48 -7.74 -9.00 8.61
C GLU A 48 -6.50 -9.91 8.62
N LYS A 49 -6.46 -10.93 7.77
CA LYS A 49 -5.29 -11.80 7.62
C LYS A 49 -4.12 -11.05 7.02
N VAL A 50 -4.37 -10.31 5.93
CA VAL A 50 -3.34 -9.56 5.21
C VAL A 50 -2.67 -8.54 6.13
N PHE A 51 -3.45 -7.76 6.87
CA PHE A 51 -2.93 -6.75 7.79
C PHE A 51 -2.12 -7.37 8.93
N LYS A 52 -2.62 -8.43 9.58
CA LYS A 52 -1.89 -9.12 10.66
C LYS A 52 -0.62 -9.81 10.17
N ALA A 53 -0.68 -10.41 8.99
CA ALA A 53 0.48 -11.06 8.37
C ALA A 53 1.55 -10.02 8.04
N LYS A 54 1.17 -8.87 7.46
CA LYS A 54 2.11 -7.76 7.23
C LYS A 54 2.82 -7.36 8.52
N ASP A 55 2.08 -7.05 9.57
CA ASP A 55 2.69 -6.60 10.83
C ASP A 55 3.63 -7.66 11.41
N SER A 56 3.28 -8.94 11.27
CA SER A 56 4.14 -10.06 11.67
C SER A 56 5.43 -10.13 10.83
N LEU A 57 5.32 -10.01 9.50
CA LEU A 57 6.46 -9.95 8.57
C LEU A 57 7.39 -8.78 8.89
N LEU A 58 6.84 -7.58 9.17
CA LEU A 58 7.63 -6.40 9.55
C LEU A 58 8.39 -6.60 10.87
N ASN A 59 7.81 -7.34 11.82
CA ASN A 59 8.48 -7.64 13.10
C ASN A 59 9.58 -8.71 12.97
N ILE A 60 9.58 -9.53 11.91
CA ILE A 60 10.69 -10.44 11.58
C ILE A 60 11.91 -9.64 11.12
N GLY A 61 11.69 -8.63 10.28
CA GLY A 61 12.74 -7.73 9.82
C GLY A 61 13.47 -8.23 8.58
N GLU A 62 14.79 -8.11 8.55
CA GLU A 62 15.65 -8.34 7.38
C GLU A 62 15.39 -9.66 6.63
N THR A 63 15.21 -10.78 7.34
CA THR A 63 15.10 -12.10 6.73
C THR A 63 13.84 -12.28 5.88
N VAL A 64 12.85 -11.39 6.02
CA VAL A 64 11.62 -11.45 5.22
C VAL A 64 11.76 -10.82 3.83
N ILE A 65 12.81 -10.02 3.61
CA ILE A 65 12.99 -9.28 2.36
C ILE A 65 13.05 -10.21 1.14
N PRO A 66 13.80 -11.34 1.14
CA PRO A 66 13.79 -12.27 0.02
C PRO A 66 12.39 -12.80 -0.33
N ASP A 67 11.58 -13.16 0.67
CA ASP A 67 10.20 -13.62 0.48
C ASP A 67 9.33 -12.52 -0.15
N LEU A 68 9.45 -11.27 0.32
CA LEU A 68 8.72 -10.13 -0.26
C LEU A 68 9.14 -9.87 -1.71
N LEU A 69 10.43 -9.96 -2.03
CA LEU A 69 10.92 -9.79 -3.40
C LEU A 69 10.46 -10.92 -4.33
N LYS A 70 10.36 -12.15 -3.82
CA LYS A 70 9.85 -13.31 -4.56
C LYS A 70 8.38 -13.14 -4.94
N LEU A 71 7.55 -12.56 -4.07
CA LEU A 71 6.16 -12.21 -4.41
C LEU A 71 6.06 -11.22 -5.60
N MET A 72 7.11 -10.43 -5.84
CA MET A 72 7.16 -9.49 -6.97
C MET A 72 7.54 -10.16 -8.30
N ASP A 73 7.94 -11.45 -8.31
CA ASP A 73 8.27 -12.18 -9.54
C ASP A 73 7.05 -12.41 -10.44
N ASN A 74 5.84 -12.37 -9.87
CA ASN A 74 4.59 -12.41 -10.62
C ASN A 74 3.83 -11.08 -10.50
N PRO A 75 4.22 -10.03 -11.26
CA PRO A 75 3.61 -8.70 -11.15
C PRO A 75 2.13 -8.65 -11.54
N LYS A 76 1.60 -9.71 -12.16
CA LYS A 76 0.19 -9.82 -12.56
C LYS A 76 -0.67 -10.57 -11.56
N ALA A 77 -0.08 -11.15 -10.51
CA ALA A 77 -0.84 -11.83 -9.48
C ALA A 77 -1.79 -10.83 -8.79
N PHE A 78 -3.08 -11.17 -8.76
CA PHE A 78 -4.15 -10.30 -8.31
C PHE A 78 -5.11 -11.07 -7.41
N GLU A 79 -5.31 -10.57 -6.19
CA GLU A 79 -6.28 -11.12 -5.24
C GLU A 79 -7.07 -9.96 -4.64
N LYS A 80 -8.35 -9.88 -5.01
CA LYS A 80 -9.24 -8.80 -4.57
C LYS A 80 -9.45 -8.88 -3.07
N LEU A 81 -9.11 -7.82 -2.33
CA LEU A 81 -9.39 -7.80 -0.90
C LEU A 81 -10.89 -7.81 -0.62
N GLN A 82 -11.24 -8.57 0.41
CA GLN A 82 -12.58 -8.76 0.96
C GLN A 82 -12.57 -8.38 2.44
N ASN A 83 -13.78 -8.14 2.98
CA ASN A 83 -13.97 -7.80 4.39
C ASN A 83 -13.10 -6.63 4.86
N THR A 84 -13.00 -5.61 3.99
CA THR A 84 -12.10 -4.46 4.15
C THR A 84 -12.59 -3.40 5.14
N ALA A 85 -13.80 -3.58 5.71
CA ALA A 85 -14.44 -2.62 6.61
C ALA A 85 -14.43 -1.19 6.02
N ASP A 86 -13.80 -0.22 6.70
CA ASP A 86 -13.66 1.17 6.29
C ASP A 86 -12.31 1.46 5.61
N LEU A 87 -11.60 0.44 5.12
CA LEU A 87 -10.35 0.64 4.39
C LEU A 87 -10.59 1.34 3.04
N ILE A 88 -9.82 2.40 2.79
CA ILE A 88 -9.85 3.21 1.58
C ILE A 88 -8.53 2.99 0.84
N TYR A 89 -8.60 2.47 -0.38
CA TYR A 89 -7.44 2.20 -1.23
C TYR A 89 -7.90 2.16 -2.69
N PRO A 90 -7.01 2.21 -3.70
CA PRO A 90 -7.39 2.29 -5.12
C PRO A 90 -8.38 1.22 -5.58
N GLY A 91 -8.37 0.04 -4.96
CA GLY A 91 -9.32 -1.02 -5.26
C GLY A 91 -10.69 -0.87 -4.57
N ALA A 92 -10.84 -0.02 -3.55
CA ALA A 92 -12.07 0.08 -2.74
C ALA A 92 -13.30 0.41 -3.60
N THR A 93 -14.45 -0.18 -3.23
CA THR A 93 -15.74 0.04 -3.91
C THR A 93 -16.72 0.87 -3.09
N GLU A 94 -16.43 1.07 -1.80
CA GLU A 94 -17.29 1.80 -0.86
C GLU A 94 -16.44 2.76 -0.02
N PHE A 95 -16.99 3.95 0.26
CA PHE A 95 -16.39 4.93 1.16
C PHE A 95 -17.44 5.50 2.12
N TRP A 96 -17.23 5.29 3.43
CA TRP A 96 -18.19 5.62 4.49
C TRP A 96 -18.04 7.04 5.04
N GLY A 97 -17.24 7.91 4.40
CA GLY A 97 -16.93 9.26 4.89
C GLY A 97 -15.79 9.30 5.91
N HIS A 98 -15.34 8.14 6.40
CA HIS A 98 -14.14 7.94 7.22
C HIS A 98 -13.47 6.63 6.82
N GLY A 99 -12.26 6.41 7.31
CA GLY A 99 -11.54 5.17 7.07
C GLY A 99 -10.04 5.28 7.23
N TRP A 100 -9.37 4.13 7.13
CA TRP A 100 -7.92 4.11 6.99
C TRP A 100 -7.56 4.13 5.51
N VAL A 101 -6.78 5.15 5.10
CA VAL A 101 -6.28 5.26 3.72
C VAL A 101 -4.98 4.46 3.57
N ILE A 102 -4.95 3.58 2.56
CA ILE A 102 -3.74 2.93 2.07
C ILE A 102 -3.52 3.32 0.61
N ASP A 103 -2.40 3.99 0.41
CA ASP A 103 -1.95 4.65 -0.81
C ASP A 103 -1.39 3.68 -1.86
N TYR A 104 -1.80 2.42 -1.80
CA TYR A 104 -1.26 1.30 -2.59
C TYR A 104 -2.42 0.47 -3.13
N ASP A 105 -2.35 0.10 -4.42
CA ASP A 105 -3.31 -0.85 -5.01
C ASP A 105 -3.00 -2.29 -4.56
N ILE A 106 -3.28 -2.56 -3.28
CA ILE A 106 -2.96 -3.80 -2.58
C ILE A 106 -3.80 -5.00 -3.04
N ASP A 107 -4.69 -4.86 -4.02
CA ASP A 107 -5.26 -6.01 -4.72
C ASP A 107 -4.20 -6.75 -5.57
N TRP A 108 -3.15 -6.05 -6.03
CA TRP A 108 -2.03 -6.68 -6.73
C TRP A 108 -0.98 -7.15 -5.74
N ILE A 109 -0.62 -8.44 -5.81
CA ILE A 109 0.29 -9.06 -4.83
C ILE A 109 1.67 -8.42 -4.85
N ALA A 110 2.21 -8.06 -6.03
CA ALA A 110 3.50 -7.40 -6.12
C ALA A 110 3.50 -6.00 -5.48
N ILE A 111 2.41 -5.24 -5.59
CA ILE A 111 2.27 -3.93 -4.96
C ILE A 111 2.07 -4.08 -3.45
N ARG A 112 1.29 -5.08 -3.03
CA ARG A 112 1.13 -5.43 -1.62
C ARG A 112 2.47 -5.78 -0.97
N ALA A 113 3.31 -6.57 -1.67
CA ALA A 113 4.68 -6.83 -1.24
C ALA A 113 5.54 -5.56 -1.21
N GLY A 114 5.38 -4.68 -2.21
CA GLY A 114 6.04 -3.37 -2.27
C GLY A 114 5.68 -2.49 -1.08
N TRP A 115 4.40 -2.45 -0.69
CA TRP A 115 3.91 -1.75 0.51
C TRP A 115 4.59 -2.25 1.79
N ALA A 116 4.67 -3.56 1.98
CA ALA A 116 5.39 -4.14 3.12
C ALA A 116 6.90 -3.81 3.07
N MET A 117 7.50 -3.91 1.88
CA MET A 117 8.92 -3.64 1.66
C MET A 117 9.29 -2.18 1.96
N GLU A 118 8.52 -1.20 1.47
CA GLU A 118 8.74 0.23 1.73
C GLU A 118 8.55 0.55 3.22
N ASN A 119 7.53 -0.03 3.87
CA ASN A 119 7.31 0.13 5.32
C ASN A 119 8.44 -0.47 6.17
N LEU A 120 8.97 -1.63 5.78
CA LEU A 120 10.07 -2.29 6.49
C LEU A 120 11.38 -1.51 6.35
N THR A 121 11.64 -1.02 5.14
CA THR A 121 12.96 -0.49 4.76
C THR A 121 13.08 1.02 4.86
N SER A 122 11.96 1.71 5.08
CA SER A 122 11.83 3.17 4.98
C SER A 122 12.41 3.71 3.67
N GLN A 123 12.30 2.91 2.60
CA GLN A 123 12.60 3.30 1.23
C GLN A 123 11.32 3.72 0.52
N HIS A 124 11.49 4.47 -0.55
CA HIS A 124 10.43 4.87 -1.45
C HIS A 124 10.82 4.44 -2.87
N PHE A 125 10.40 3.24 -3.26
CA PHE A 125 10.68 2.65 -4.56
C PHE A 125 9.70 3.14 -5.63
N GLY A 126 8.50 3.55 -5.21
CA GLY A 126 7.44 4.11 -6.05
C GLY A 126 6.18 3.24 -6.12
N PHE A 127 5.97 2.30 -5.17
CA PHE A 127 4.78 1.44 -5.21
C PHE A 127 3.47 2.18 -4.88
N SER A 128 3.56 3.40 -4.33
CA SER A 128 2.44 4.27 -3.99
C SER A 128 2.02 5.27 -5.08
N GLU A 129 2.56 5.18 -6.30
CA GLU A 129 2.29 6.17 -7.38
C GLU A 129 0.80 6.31 -7.78
N ASN A 130 -0.05 5.33 -7.42
CA ASN A 130 -1.50 5.37 -7.63
C ASN A 130 -2.25 5.71 -6.33
N VAL A 131 -1.95 6.86 -5.75
CA VAL A 131 -2.52 7.35 -4.50
C VAL A 131 -3.96 7.82 -4.64
N ILE A 132 -4.78 7.55 -3.62
CA ILE A 132 -6.01 8.30 -3.38
C ILE A 132 -5.66 9.43 -2.43
N THR A 133 -5.90 10.67 -2.86
CA THR A 133 -5.65 11.84 -2.04
C THR A 133 -6.83 12.17 -1.14
N GLU A 134 -6.56 12.74 0.04
CA GLU A 134 -7.61 13.28 0.91
C GLU A 134 -8.50 14.30 0.17
N LYS A 135 -7.89 15.10 -0.72
CA LYS A 135 -8.61 16.04 -1.56
C LYS A 135 -9.66 15.36 -2.44
N GLU A 136 -9.31 14.27 -3.11
CA GLU A 136 -10.25 13.49 -3.93
C GLU A 136 -11.40 12.93 -3.09
N LEU A 137 -11.11 12.42 -1.89
CA LEU A 137 -12.13 11.93 -0.95
C LEU A 137 -13.07 13.05 -0.48
N MET A 138 -12.51 14.22 -0.13
CA MET A 138 -13.30 15.39 0.28
C MET A 138 -14.17 15.93 -0.85
N GLU A 139 -13.65 15.99 -2.07
CA GLU A 139 -14.39 16.43 -3.25
C GLU A 139 -15.52 15.45 -3.58
N LEU A 140 -15.26 14.15 -3.55
CA LEU A 140 -16.28 13.11 -3.67
C LEU A 140 -17.40 13.31 -2.62
N HIS A 141 -17.02 13.48 -1.36
CA HIS A 141 -17.98 13.64 -0.27
C HIS A 141 -18.87 14.88 -0.44
N LYS A 142 -18.26 16.02 -0.82
CA LYS A 142 -18.98 17.27 -1.07
C LYS A 142 -19.94 17.15 -2.26
N ASN A 143 -19.48 16.57 -3.36
CA ASN A 143 -20.24 16.50 -4.61
C ASN A 143 -21.44 15.54 -4.51
N ASN A 144 -21.31 14.48 -3.72
CA ASN A 144 -22.32 13.41 -3.61
C ASN A 144 -23.02 13.35 -2.25
N TYR A 145 -22.99 14.45 -1.49
CA TYR A 145 -23.46 14.48 -0.09
C TYR A 145 -24.92 14.04 0.06
N ALA A 146 -25.81 14.41 -0.88
CA ALA A 146 -27.22 14.01 -0.82
C ALA A 146 -27.40 12.49 -0.87
N LYS A 147 -26.69 11.79 -1.77
CA LYS A 147 -26.71 10.33 -1.87
C LYS A 147 -26.12 9.67 -0.62
N TYR A 148 -25.09 10.28 -0.04
CA TYR A 148 -24.50 9.81 1.21
C TYR A 148 -25.47 9.91 2.39
N ILE A 149 -26.26 10.98 2.51
CA ILE A 149 -27.28 11.10 3.55
C ILE A 149 -28.32 9.98 3.47
N GLU A 150 -28.66 9.50 2.27
CA GLU A 150 -29.63 8.43 2.07
C GLU A 150 -29.06 7.03 2.38
N THR A 151 -27.79 6.80 2.04
CA THR A 151 -27.21 5.44 2.01
C THR A 151 -26.16 5.19 3.10
N GLY A 152 -25.66 6.25 3.74
CA GLY A 152 -24.54 6.21 4.69
C GLY A 152 -23.17 5.99 4.04
N LYS A 153 -23.09 5.89 2.70
CA LYS A 153 -21.84 5.61 1.98
C LYS A 153 -21.78 6.22 0.58
N HIS A 154 -20.59 6.29 0.03
CA HIS A 154 -20.35 6.59 -1.38
C HIS A 154 -19.99 5.29 -2.10
N ASP A 155 -20.61 5.04 -3.24
CA ASP A 155 -20.09 4.07 -4.20
C ASP A 155 -18.88 4.70 -4.88
N VAL A 156 -17.73 4.05 -4.75
CA VAL A 156 -16.47 4.54 -5.32
C VAL A 156 -15.92 3.53 -6.31
N ASN A 157 -15.24 4.03 -7.31
CA ASN A 157 -14.40 3.25 -8.19
C ASN A 157 -13.23 4.15 -8.53
N PHE A 158 -12.27 4.23 -7.60
CA PHE A 158 -11.05 4.98 -7.85
C PHE A 158 -10.40 4.36 -9.09
N GLU A 159 -10.19 5.16 -10.13
CA GLU A 159 -9.70 4.64 -11.40
C GLU A 159 -8.35 3.96 -11.15
N ARG A 160 -8.30 2.65 -11.41
CA ARG A 160 -7.07 1.87 -11.39
C ARG A 160 -6.22 2.31 -12.57
N GLN A 161 -5.33 3.26 -12.36
CA GLN A 161 -4.36 3.58 -13.38
C GLN A 161 -3.43 2.39 -13.53
N LYS A 162 -3.21 1.93 -14.77
CA LYS A 162 -2.18 0.92 -15.01
C LYS A 162 -0.85 1.49 -14.53
N PHE A 163 -0.17 0.79 -13.63
CA PHE A 163 1.22 1.14 -13.29
C PHE A 163 2.04 1.06 -14.57
N LYS A 164 2.44 2.24 -15.08
CA LYS A 164 3.20 2.33 -16.33
C LYS A 164 4.61 1.74 -16.17
N GLU A 165 5.10 1.70 -14.93
CA GLU A 165 6.50 1.40 -14.61
C GLU A 165 6.66 0.35 -13.50
N LEU A 166 5.68 -0.52 -13.26
CA LEU A 166 5.77 -1.53 -12.17
C LEU A 166 7.03 -2.39 -12.27
N ASP A 167 7.41 -2.84 -13.47
CA ASP A 167 8.64 -3.61 -13.69
C ASP A 167 9.90 -2.82 -13.31
N VAL A 168 9.90 -1.49 -13.54
CA VAL A 168 11.01 -0.60 -13.18
C VAL A 168 11.06 -0.42 -11.66
N ILE A 169 9.90 -0.25 -11.01
CA ILE A 169 9.79 -0.13 -9.55
C ILE A 169 10.27 -1.42 -8.87
N ILE A 170 9.85 -2.59 -9.36
CA ILE A 170 10.32 -3.89 -8.86
C ILE A 170 11.83 -4.04 -9.05
N ALA A 171 12.36 -3.63 -10.21
CA ALA A 171 13.81 -3.66 -10.46
C ALA A 171 14.58 -2.74 -9.50
N LYS A 172 14.05 -1.55 -9.17
CA LYS A 172 14.64 -0.66 -8.15
C LYS A 172 14.73 -1.35 -6.79
N ALA A 173 13.63 -1.97 -6.32
CA ALA A 173 13.60 -2.67 -5.04
C ALA A 173 14.60 -3.84 -4.99
N LYS A 174 14.65 -4.67 -6.04
CA LYS A 174 15.60 -5.78 -6.16
C LYS A 174 17.06 -5.31 -6.19
N ASN A 175 17.35 -4.28 -6.98
CA ASN A 175 18.70 -3.71 -7.05
C ASN A 175 19.14 -3.08 -5.73
N TRP A 176 18.21 -2.38 -5.05
CA TRP A 176 18.48 -1.85 -3.73
C TRP A 176 18.84 -2.97 -2.76
N TRP A 177 18.06 -4.05 -2.69
CA TRP A 177 18.36 -5.16 -1.78
C TRP A 177 19.72 -5.79 -2.09
N LYS A 178 20.00 -6.09 -3.35
CA LYS A 178 21.31 -6.62 -3.79
C LYS A 178 22.49 -5.77 -3.31
N ASN A 179 22.34 -4.46 -3.27
CA ASN A 179 23.41 -3.54 -2.90
C ASN A 179 23.52 -3.28 -1.39
N ASN A 180 22.49 -3.64 -0.61
CA ASN A 180 22.40 -3.28 0.81
C ASN A 180 22.30 -4.49 1.75
N GLN A 181 22.00 -5.69 1.24
CA GLN A 181 21.70 -6.88 2.04
C GLN A 181 22.74 -7.20 3.13
N ASP A 182 24.03 -6.95 2.88
CA ASP A 182 25.09 -7.34 3.83
C ASP A 182 25.18 -6.41 5.06
N ASN A 183 24.60 -5.21 4.99
CA ASN A 183 24.77 -4.17 6.02
C ASN A 183 23.46 -3.52 6.46
N TRP A 184 22.34 -3.90 5.86
CA TRP A 184 21.07 -3.27 6.13
C TRP A 184 20.40 -3.88 7.35
N THR A 185 19.84 -3.01 8.19
CA THR A 185 18.95 -3.38 9.29
C THR A 185 17.78 -2.40 9.32
N PRO A 186 16.64 -2.73 9.97
CA PRO A 186 15.56 -1.77 10.13
C PRO A 186 16.01 -0.47 10.83
N LEU A 187 16.97 -0.55 11.76
CA LEU A 187 17.51 0.61 12.46
C LEU A 187 18.36 1.50 11.54
N SER A 188 19.20 0.91 10.69
CA SER A 188 19.97 1.68 9.71
C SER A 188 19.06 2.26 8.62
N GLY A 189 18.05 1.51 8.15
CA GLY A 189 17.04 2.02 7.22
C GLY A 189 16.28 3.23 7.75
N LEU A 190 15.86 3.18 9.03
CA LEU A 190 15.23 4.31 9.71
C LEU A 190 16.17 5.54 9.72
N LYS A 191 17.43 5.37 10.12
CA LYS A 191 18.41 6.45 10.13
C LYS A 191 18.61 7.03 8.73
N ASP A 192 18.85 6.18 7.75
CA ASP A 192 19.09 6.58 6.36
C ASP A 192 17.90 7.34 5.77
N ALA A 193 16.67 6.98 6.14
CA ALA A 193 15.46 7.70 5.72
C ALA A 193 15.39 9.12 6.30
N ILE A 194 15.73 9.30 7.58
CA ILE A 194 15.78 10.63 8.22
C ILE A 194 16.86 11.54 7.61
N PHE A 195 17.98 10.96 7.19
CA PHE A 195 19.07 11.69 6.55
C PHE A 195 18.93 11.84 5.02
N SER A 196 17.93 11.19 4.41
CA SER A 196 17.67 11.35 2.98
C SER A 196 17.17 12.76 2.63
N ASP A 197 17.13 13.09 1.35
CA ASP A 197 16.48 14.27 0.78
C ASP A 197 15.03 13.99 0.32
N ASP A 198 14.56 12.74 0.45
CA ASP A 198 13.21 12.32 0.11
C ASP A 198 12.25 12.56 1.28
N ILE A 199 11.34 13.53 1.10
CA ILE A 199 10.34 13.93 2.09
C ILE A 199 9.44 12.75 2.49
N TYR A 200 9.08 11.85 1.56
CA TYR A 200 8.23 10.71 1.86
C TYR A 200 8.95 9.72 2.79
N ARG A 201 10.24 9.46 2.53
CA ARG A 201 11.05 8.61 3.42
C ARG A 201 11.20 9.22 4.80
N GLN A 202 11.47 10.53 4.87
CA GLN A 202 11.56 11.25 6.14
C GLN A 202 10.25 11.17 6.94
N LEU A 203 9.11 11.45 6.30
CA LEU A 203 7.80 11.40 6.95
C LEU A 203 7.42 9.99 7.41
N ASP A 204 7.65 8.96 6.57
CA ASP A 204 7.38 7.57 6.94
C ASP A 204 8.23 7.12 8.15
N ALA A 205 9.51 7.46 8.16
CA ALA A 205 10.40 7.19 9.29
C ALA A 205 9.98 7.92 10.57
N ILE A 206 9.58 9.20 10.47
CA ILE A 206 9.03 9.96 11.60
C ILE A 206 7.76 9.31 12.13
N GLN A 207 6.85 8.91 11.24
CA GLN A 207 5.61 8.26 11.62
C GLN A 207 5.86 6.93 12.34
N GLN A 208 6.83 6.12 11.88
CA GLN A 208 7.26 4.90 12.56
C GLN A 208 7.79 5.15 13.97
N MET A 209 8.47 6.27 14.20
CA MET A 209 8.96 6.65 15.54
C MET A 209 7.84 7.12 16.46
N ARG A 210 6.85 7.84 15.93
CA ARG A 210 5.69 8.35 16.70
C ARG A 210 4.66 7.27 17.00
N PHE A 211 4.41 6.41 16.02
CA PHE A 211 3.42 5.35 16.04
C PHE A 211 4.07 4.08 15.53
N THR A 212 4.71 3.37 16.45
CA THR A 212 5.49 2.16 16.14
C THR A 212 4.63 1.09 15.49
N ARG A 213 4.81 0.88 14.18
CA ARG A 213 4.12 -0.17 13.41
C ARG A 213 4.71 -1.56 13.67
N PHE A 214 6.01 -1.60 13.93
CA PHE A 214 6.77 -2.81 14.27
C PHE A 214 7.98 -2.45 15.11
N LYS A 215 8.49 -3.41 15.88
CA LYS A 215 9.61 -3.14 16.79
C LYS A 215 10.93 -3.12 16.03
N ILE A 216 11.64 -1.98 16.09
CA ILE A 216 13.00 -1.86 15.56
C ILE A 216 14.01 -2.18 16.67
N LYS A 217 14.77 -3.27 16.51
CA LYS A 217 15.81 -3.66 17.47
C LYS A 217 16.88 -2.57 17.55
N GLY A 218 17.20 -2.13 18.77
CA GLY A 218 18.21 -1.10 19.04
C GLY A 218 17.69 0.34 19.00
N TYR A 219 16.47 0.58 18.51
CA TYR A 219 15.84 1.88 18.64
C TYR A 219 15.40 2.13 20.09
N ASN A 220 15.95 3.18 20.70
CA ASN A 220 15.62 3.66 22.05
C ASN A 220 15.98 5.15 22.18
N GLN A 221 15.66 5.77 23.33
CA GLN A 221 15.90 7.20 23.54
C GLN A 221 17.38 7.60 23.44
N GLU A 222 18.29 6.80 23.99
CA GLU A 222 19.73 7.08 23.94
C GLU A 222 20.24 7.08 22.50
N TRP A 223 19.83 6.09 21.71
CA TRP A 223 20.14 6.01 20.29
C TRP A 223 19.54 7.20 19.53
N PHE A 224 18.29 7.56 19.80
CA PHE A 224 17.62 8.72 19.18
C PHE A 224 18.41 10.01 19.44
N ASP A 225 18.74 10.27 20.70
CA ASP A 225 19.45 11.47 21.15
C ASP A 225 20.82 11.58 20.50
N LYS A 226 21.53 10.46 20.38
CA LYS A 226 22.88 10.39 19.84
C LYS A 226 22.91 10.45 18.31
N GLU A 227 22.03 9.71 17.64
CA GLU A 227 22.20 9.39 16.22
C GLU A 227 21.34 10.23 15.28
N ILE A 228 20.19 10.74 15.74
CA ILE A 228 19.24 11.43 14.85
C ILE A 228 18.62 12.72 15.41
N ARG A 229 18.68 12.99 16.73
CA ARG A 229 18.01 14.17 17.33
C ARG A 229 18.40 15.48 16.66
N GLU A 230 19.68 15.70 16.40
CA GLU A 230 20.15 16.93 15.73
C GLU A 230 19.51 17.11 14.35
N ARG A 231 19.41 16.03 13.58
CA ARG A 231 18.76 16.04 12.27
C ARG A 231 17.25 16.30 12.39
N ILE A 232 16.58 15.75 13.40
CA ILE A 232 15.15 16.05 13.66
C ILE A 232 14.95 17.53 14.00
N VAL A 233 15.84 18.14 14.78
CA VAL A 233 15.80 19.58 15.09
C VAL A 233 16.01 20.44 13.84
N GLU A 234 16.88 20.00 12.92
CA GLU A 234 17.07 20.67 11.63
C GLU A 234 15.81 20.56 10.75
N LEU A 235 15.26 19.35 10.60
CA LEU A 235 14.03 19.12 9.85
C LEU A 235 12.85 19.89 10.43
N ASN A 236 12.81 20.16 11.75
CA ASN A 236 11.78 20.98 12.37
C ASN A 236 11.81 22.47 11.95
N LYS A 237 12.87 22.92 11.28
CA LYS A 237 13.05 24.30 10.81
C LYS A 237 12.84 24.46 9.30
N THR A 238 12.44 23.39 8.61
CA THR A 238 12.13 23.42 7.19
C THR A 238 10.84 24.21 6.89
N ASP A 239 10.67 24.62 5.63
CA ASP A 239 9.44 25.25 5.11
C ASP A 239 8.37 24.21 4.71
N VAL A 240 8.71 22.92 4.74
CA VAL A 240 7.74 21.83 4.55
C VAL A 240 6.89 21.68 5.81
N GLU A 241 5.70 22.26 5.79
CA GLU A 241 4.78 22.32 6.94
C GLU A 241 4.53 20.96 7.61
N GLU A 242 4.32 19.90 6.81
CA GLU A 242 4.08 18.56 7.36
C GLU A 242 5.30 18.02 8.12
N LEU A 243 6.51 18.13 7.55
CA LEU A 243 7.74 17.72 8.25
C LEU A 243 7.96 18.51 9.53
N LYS A 244 7.75 19.82 9.49
CA LYS A 244 7.84 20.69 10.65
C LYS A 244 6.84 20.29 11.74
N LEU A 245 5.59 20.00 11.38
CA LEU A 245 4.57 19.56 12.31
C LEU A 245 4.95 18.22 12.96
N GLN A 246 5.30 17.23 12.13
CA GLN A 246 5.58 15.86 12.53
C GLN A 246 6.82 15.75 13.42
N THR A 247 7.91 16.43 13.06
CA THR A 247 9.12 16.54 13.90
C THR A 247 8.85 17.31 15.19
N GLY A 248 7.96 18.31 15.15
CA GLY A 248 7.56 19.07 16.33
C GLY A 248 6.88 18.20 17.38
N TYR A 249 6.11 17.19 16.96
CA TYR A 249 5.53 16.21 17.89
C TYR A 249 6.59 15.27 18.48
N LEU A 250 7.60 14.87 17.72
CA LEU A 250 8.70 14.04 18.24
C LEU A 250 9.53 14.77 19.29
N LEU A 251 9.78 16.07 19.12
CA LEU A 251 10.64 16.86 20.02
C LEU A 251 9.95 17.30 21.32
N ARG A 252 8.62 17.18 21.42
CA ARG A 252 7.84 17.56 22.61
C ARG A 252 7.66 16.43 23.62
N ASN A 253 8.02 15.20 23.24
CA ASN A 253 8.02 14.02 24.08
C ASN A 253 9.41 13.80 24.69
#